data_AF-A0A932VSJ6-F1
#
_entry.id   AF-A0A932VSJ6-F1
#
_cell.length_a   1.000
_cell.length_b   1.000
_cell.length_c   1.000
_cell.angle_alpha   90.00
_cell.angle_beta   90.00
_cell.angle_gamma   90.00
#
_symmetry.space_group_name_H-M   'P 1'
#
loop_
_entity.id
_entity.type
_entity.pdbx_description
1 polymer ?
#
loop_
_entity_poly.entity_id
_entity_poly.type
_entity_poly.pdbx_seq_one_letter_code
_entity_poly.pdbx_strand_id
1 'polypeptide(L)'
;MAVSNSNNYLKEFRCLCGKLLFKGLLLSSVIEIKCTRCGVIKSIKSINENSYRPNCFSILFDSNGAILNVSDSASKIVGYNPEEFLHLSIRDVSPGVGLSFYKSLWLTQGHNDTSVISKKVMYRDKNGIFALAAHQITILENSRLPYFLIQFQLQHNKF
;
A
#
# COMPACT_ATOMS: atom_id res chain seq x y z
N MET A 1 -12.63 21.90 -23.46
CA MET A 1 -12.42 20.46 -23.30
C MET A 1 -10.99 20.24 -22.85
N ALA A 2 -10.76 19.97 -21.57
CA ALA A 2 -9.42 19.70 -21.05
C ALA A 2 -9.27 18.19 -20.86
N VAL A 3 -8.42 17.57 -21.68
CA VAL A 3 -7.93 16.21 -21.43
C VAL A 3 -6.94 16.33 -20.27
N SER A 4 -7.38 15.97 -19.06
CA SER A 4 -6.51 15.90 -17.88
C SER A 4 -5.59 14.69 -18.02
N ASN A 5 -4.52 14.86 -18.79
CA ASN A 5 -3.44 13.90 -18.88
C ASN A 5 -2.47 14.18 -17.71
N SER A 6 -2.42 13.32 -16.71
CA SER A 6 -1.22 13.15 -15.87
C SER A 6 -1.33 11.93 -14.95
N ASN A 7 -1.04 10.78 -15.55
CA ASN A 7 -0.50 9.59 -14.89
C ASN A 7 0.74 9.94 -14.06
N ASN A 8 0.58 10.41 -12.82
CA ASN A 8 1.71 10.66 -11.94
C ASN A 8 1.48 10.06 -10.54
N TYR A 9 1.41 8.73 -10.51
CA TYR A 9 1.21 7.92 -9.30
C TYR A 9 2.44 7.94 -8.36
N LEU A 10 3.59 8.39 -8.84
CA LEU A 10 4.81 8.53 -8.04
C LEU A 10 4.83 9.90 -7.35
N LYS A 11 4.90 9.89 -6.02
CA LYS A 11 5.02 11.11 -5.23
C LYS A 11 6.38 11.76 -5.47
N GLU A 12 6.34 13.03 -5.86
CA GLU A 12 7.55 13.85 -5.98
C GLU A 12 7.93 14.43 -4.63
N PHE A 13 9.15 14.17 -4.21
CA PHE A 13 9.73 14.74 -3.02
C PHE A 13 10.77 15.78 -3.45
N ARG A 14 10.43 17.04 -3.22
CA ARG A 14 11.26 18.19 -3.60
C ARG A 14 11.89 18.83 -2.37
N CYS A 15 13.06 19.40 -2.56
CA CYS A 15 13.71 20.26 -1.59
C CYS A 15 12.98 21.62 -1.50
N LEU A 16 13.25 22.40 -0.44
CA LEU A 16 12.74 23.76 -0.30
C LEU A 16 13.19 24.68 -1.44
N CYS A 17 14.37 24.43 -2.02
CA CYS A 17 14.86 25.15 -3.19
C CYS A 17 14.24 24.70 -4.53
N GLY A 18 13.16 23.90 -4.49
CA GLY A 18 12.43 23.39 -5.65
C GLY A 18 13.07 22.21 -6.39
N LYS A 19 14.32 21.85 -6.07
CA LYS A 19 15.02 20.70 -6.68
C LYS A 19 14.30 19.39 -6.36
N LEU A 20 14.04 18.58 -7.39
CA LEU A 20 13.55 17.20 -7.21
C LEU A 20 14.65 16.37 -6.53
N LEU A 21 14.30 15.74 -5.41
CA LEU A 21 15.20 14.88 -4.64
C LEU A 21 14.94 13.41 -4.94
N PHE A 22 13.67 13.03 -4.98
CA PHE A 22 13.23 11.67 -5.18
C PHE A 22 11.84 11.66 -5.80
N LYS A 23 11.57 10.69 -6.66
CA LYS A 23 10.23 10.42 -7.22
C LYS A 23 10.01 8.92 -7.13
N GLY A 24 9.09 8.51 -6.27
CA GLY A 24 8.89 7.10 -5.99
C GLY A 24 7.97 6.86 -4.81
N LEU A 25 7.86 5.59 -4.41
CA LEU A 25 7.10 5.17 -3.25
C LEU A 25 8.06 4.77 -2.13
N LEU A 26 7.79 5.24 -0.91
CA LEU A 26 8.52 4.85 0.29
C LEU A 26 7.60 4.04 1.17
N LEU A 27 7.86 2.75 1.29
CA LEU A 27 6.94 1.79 1.91
C LEU A 27 7.13 1.71 3.43
N SER A 28 8.37 1.65 3.93
CA SER A 28 8.63 1.44 5.37
C SER A 28 10.01 1.94 5.80
N SER A 29 10.52 3.00 5.15
CA SER A 29 11.83 3.55 5.47
C SER A 29 11.79 5.06 5.57
N VAL A 30 12.70 5.58 6.38
CA VAL A 30 13.09 6.98 6.35
C VAL A 30 14.30 7.09 5.43
N ILE A 31 14.20 7.92 4.40
CA ILE A 31 15.34 8.28 3.57
C ILE A 31 15.73 9.71 3.88
N GLU A 32 16.98 9.92 4.29
CA GLU A 32 17.57 11.24 4.37
C GLU A 32 18.32 11.55 3.08
N ILE A 33 17.90 12.59 2.37
CA ILE A 33 18.55 13.03 1.13
C ILE A 33 19.12 14.41 1.34
N LYS A 34 20.45 14.53 1.22
CA LYS A 34 21.13 15.83 1.14
C LYS A 34 20.92 16.42 -0.25
N CYS A 35 20.26 17.57 -0.31
CA CYS A 35 20.06 18.30 -1.56
C CYS A 35 21.41 18.81 -2.09
N THR A 36 21.86 18.29 -3.22
CA THR A 36 23.13 18.73 -3.82
C THR A 36 23.10 20.17 -4.36
N ARG A 37 21.94 20.83 -4.42
CA ARG A 37 21.85 22.26 -4.80
C ARG A 37 22.05 23.21 -3.63
N CYS A 38 21.43 22.95 -2.48
CA CYS A 38 21.41 23.90 -1.35
C CYS A 38 21.98 23.33 -0.05
N GLY A 39 22.46 22.07 -0.05
CA GLY A 39 23.07 21.42 1.10
C GLY A 39 22.09 20.93 2.18
N VAL A 40 20.82 21.37 2.16
CA VAL A 40 19.80 20.96 3.12
C VAL A 40 19.54 19.46 3.05
N ILE A 41 19.56 18.80 4.20
CA ILE A 41 19.16 17.40 4.36
C ILE A 41 17.65 17.35 4.58
N LYS A 42 16.95 16.54 3.79
CA LYS A 42 15.52 16.30 3.95
C LYS A 42 15.28 14.84 4.31
N SER A 43 14.67 14.62 5.48
CA SER A 43 14.13 13.33 5.87
C SER A 43 12.79 13.10 5.19
N ILE A 44 12.69 12.03 4.42
CA ILE A 44 11.49 11.60 3.72
C ILE A 44 11.02 10.31 4.37
N LYS A 45 9.83 10.36 4.97
CA LYS A 45 9.20 9.23 5.64
C LYS A 45 8.21 8.50 4.73
N SER A 46 7.95 7.23 5.06
CA SER A 46 6.98 6.38 4.38
C SER A 46 5.60 7.04 4.25
N ILE A 47 4.82 6.57 3.27
CA ILE A 47 3.38 6.86 3.10
C ILE A 47 2.58 6.65 4.40
N ASN A 48 3.11 5.91 5.37
CA ASN A 48 2.48 5.57 6.64
C ASN A 48 2.40 6.72 7.66
N GLU A 49 3.22 7.78 7.55
CA GLU A 49 3.37 8.72 8.67
C GLU A 49 2.45 9.95 8.64
N ASN A 50 1.78 10.29 7.53
CA ASN A 50 1.11 11.61 7.42
C ASN A 50 -0.37 11.60 7.05
N SER A 51 -1.08 10.50 7.27
CA SER A 51 -2.54 10.49 7.18
C SER A 51 -3.14 9.37 8.01
N TYR A 52 -3.22 9.55 9.34
CA TYR A 52 -4.07 8.70 10.17
C TYR A 52 -5.52 8.85 9.67
N ARG A 53 -5.97 7.87 8.89
CA ARG A 53 -7.38 7.67 8.59
C ARG A 53 -7.83 6.54 9.52
N PRO A 54 -8.73 6.80 10.49
CA PRO A 54 -9.06 5.84 11.55
C PRO A 54 -9.64 4.51 11.02
N ASN A 55 -10.11 4.51 9.78
CA ASN A 55 -10.70 3.35 9.12
C ASN A 55 -9.91 2.88 7.92
N CYS A 56 -8.65 3.30 7.74
CA CYS A 56 -7.83 2.83 6.63
C CYS A 56 -6.51 2.24 7.10
N PHE A 57 -6.10 1.15 6.45
CA PHE A 57 -4.79 0.56 6.62
C PHE A 57 -4.27 0.02 5.29
N SER A 58 -2.96 -0.16 5.19
CA SER A 58 -2.31 -0.69 4.00
C SER A 58 -1.53 -1.96 4.32
N ILE A 59 -1.55 -2.92 3.41
CA ILE A 59 -0.76 -4.16 3.46
C ILE A 59 -0.01 -4.30 2.14
N LEU A 60 1.28 -4.60 2.23
CA LEU A 60 2.12 -5.00 1.11
C LEU A 60 2.33 -6.52 1.16
N PHE A 61 2.14 -7.20 0.03
CA PHE A 61 2.44 -8.63 -0.08
C PHE A 61 3.07 -8.99 -1.42
N ASP A 62 3.74 -10.15 -1.45
CA ASP A 62 4.39 -10.71 -2.63
C ASP A 62 3.42 -11.47 -3.56
N SER A 63 3.92 -12.04 -4.66
CA SER A 63 3.11 -12.84 -5.58
C SER A 63 2.51 -14.12 -4.99
N ASN A 64 2.99 -14.57 -3.82
CA ASN A 64 2.46 -15.73 -3.09
C ASN A 64 1.46 -15.31 -2.00
N GLY A 65 1.24 -14.00 -1.83
CA GLY A 65 0.38 -13.44 -0.80
C GLY A 65 1.01 -13.44 0.58
N ALA A 66 2.32 -13.63 0.72
CA ALA A 66 3.02 -13.43 1.98
C ALA A 66 3.09 -11.95 2.30
N ILE A 67 2.70 -11.56 3.51
CA ILE A 67 2.70 -10.15 3.93
C ILE A 67 4.15 -9.72 4.19
N LEU A 68 4.58 -8.69 3.48
CA LEU A 68 5.93 -8.13 3.58
C LEU A 68 5.98 -6.88 4.44
N ASN A 69 4.85 -6.16 4.53
CA ASN A 69 4.77 -4.94 5.31
C ASN A 69 3.33 -4.51 5.58
N VAL A 70 3.14 -3.70 6.61
CA VAL A 70 1.85 -3.08 6.95
C VAL A 70 2.03 -1.64 7.41
N SER A 71 1.00 -0.83 7.23
CA SER A 71 0.94 0.50 7.84
C SER A 71 0.71 0.42 9.35
N ASP A 72 1.15 1.42 10.12
CA ASP A 72 0.91 1.49 11.58
C ASP A 72 -0.56 1.40 11.98
N SER A 73 -1.47 1.91 11.14
CA SER A 73 -2.91 1.79 11.38
C SER A 73 -3.42 0.36 11.25
N ALA A 74 -2.74 -0.53 10.51
CA ALA A 74 -3.13 -1.93 10.38
C ALA A 74 -3.11 -2.61 11.74
N SER A 75 -2.06 -2.38 12.53
CA SER A 75 -1.94 -2.97 13.86
C SER A 75 -3.03 -2.46 14.81
N LYS A 76 -3.35 -1.17 14.74
CA LYS A 76 -4.40 -0.55 15.56
C LYS A 76 -5.80 -1.05 15.18
N ILE A 77 -6.04 -1.30 13.89
CA ILE A 77 -7.35 -1.65 13.35
C ILE A 77 -7.61 -3.16 13.43
N VAL A 78 -6.61 -3.97 13.07
CA VAL A 78 -6.74 -5.42 12.89
C VAL A 78 -6.23 -6.19 14.13
N GLY A 79 -5.44 -5.54 14.99
CA GLY A 79 -5.02 -6.09 16.29
C GLY A 79 -3.78 -6.98 16.27
N TYR A 80 -3.24 -7.30 15.09
CA TYR A 80 -1.93 -7.94 14.97
C TYR A 80 -0.82 -6.91 15.17
N ASN A 81 0.28 -7.29 15.82
CA ASN A 81 1.48 -6.47 15.79
C ASN A 81 2.23 -6.65 14.45
N PRO A 82 3.18 -5.74 14.10
CA PRO A 82 3.89 -5.83 12.83
C PRO A 82 4.63 -7.15 12.59
N GLU A 83 5.22 -7.76 13.63
CA GLU A 83 5.94 -9.03 13.50
C GLU A 83 4.99 -10.19 13.24
N GLU A 84 3.83 -10.21 13.91
CA GLU A 84 2.77 -11.19 13.65
C GLU A 84 2.29 -11.13 12.20
N PHE A 85 2.13 -9.92 11.65
CA PHE A 85 1.73 -9.76 10.25
C PHE A 85 2.71 -10.42 9.27
N LEU A 86 4.02 -10.38 9.52
CA LEU A 86 5.03 -10.97 8.63
C LEU A 86 4.95 -12.51 8.57
N HIS A 87 4.27 -13.13 9.53
CA HIS A 87 4.00 -14.56 9.54
C HIS A 87 2.65 -14.94 8.91
N LEU A 88 1.87 -13.94 8.46
CA LEU A 88 0.56 -14.14 7.85
C LEU A 88 0.60 -14.02 6.32
N SER A 89 -0.42 -14.60 5.71
CA SER A 89 -0.78 -14.42 4.31
C SER A 89 -2.00 -13.51 4.16
N ILE A 90 -2.17 -12.92 2.97
CA ILE A 90 -3.42 -12.30 2.54
C ILE A 90 -4.64 -13.22 2.75
N ARG A 91 -4.46 -14.54 2.71
CA ARG A 91 -5.52 -15.53 2.97
C ARG A 91 -5.98 -15.53 4.43
N ASP A 92 -5.10 -15.25 5.37
CA ASP A 92 -5.42 -15.26 6.80
C ASP A 92 -6.24 -14.02 7.17
N VAL A 93 -5.94 -12.89 6.54
CA VAL A 93 -6.59 -11.59 6.79
C VAL A 93 -7.72 -11.26 5.83
N SER A 94 -7.80 -11.92 4.66
CA SER A 94 -8.84 -11.68 3.63
C SER A 94 -9.18 -12.99 2.89
N PRO A 95 -9.74 -14.00 3.59
CA PRO A 95 -9.96 -15.34 3.04
C PRO A 95 -10.92 -15.38 1.85
N GLY A 96 -11.79 -14.38 1.69
CA GLY A 96 -12.74 -14.30 0.58
C GLY A 96 -12.13 -13.98 -0.79
N VAL A 97 -10.84 -13.62 -0.85
CA VAL A 97 -10.13 -13.32 -2.11
C VAL A 97 -8.95 -14.28 -2.26
N GLY A 98 -9.09 -15.25 -3.16
CA GLY A 98 -8.03 -16.24 -3.41
C GLY A 98 -6.83 -15.65 -4.14
N LEU A 99 -5.66 -16.28 -3.99
CA LEU A 99 -4.42 -15.90 -4.72
C LEU A 99 -4.60 -15.91 -6.25
N SER A 100 -5.49 -16.75 -6.77
CA SER A 100 -5.83 -16.77 -8.19
C SER A 100 -6.32 -15.42 -8.69
N PHE A 101 -7.05 -14.66 -7.87
CA PHE A 101 -7.48 -13.30 -8.22
C PHE A 101 -6.28 -12.39 -8.47
N TYR A 102 -5.30 -12.35 -7.56
CA TYR A 102 -4.11 -11.50 -7.71
C TYR A 102 -3.20 -11.96 -8.86
N LYS A 103 -3.10 -13.27 -9.10
CA LYS A 103 -2.40 -13.81 -10.28
C LYS A 103 -3.08 -13.40 -11.58
N SER A 104 -4.40 -13.53 -11.67
CA SER A 104 -5.18 -13.08 -12.83
C SER A 104 -5.07 -11.57 -13.01
N LEU A 105 -5.09 -10.80 -11.92
CA LEU A 105 -4.94 -9.35 -11.94
C LEU A 105 -3.61 -8.95 -12.60
N TRP A 106 -2.52 -9.58 -12.17
CA TRP A 106 -1.19 -9.37 -12.76
C TRP A 106 -1.14 -9.71 -14.25
N LEU A 107 -1.69 -10.88 -14.64
CA LEU A 107 -1.66 -11.32 -16.03
C LEU A 107 -2.52 -10.47 -16.98
N THR A 108 -3.63 -9.90 -16.47
CA THR A 108 -4.62 -9.19 -17.31
C THR A 108 -4.33 -7.71 -17.48
N GLN A 109 -3.76 -7.04 -16.48
CA GLN A 109 -3.62 -5.58 -16.50
C GLN A 109 -2.29 -5.07 -17.04
N GLY A 110 -1.33 -5.96 -17.27
CA GLY A 110 -0.07 -5.62 -17.94
C GLY A 110 0.84 -4.70 -17.13
N HIS A 111 2.05 -4.54 -17.64
CA HIS A 111 3.23 -4.05 -16.92
C HIS A 111 3.27 -2.55 -16.59
N ASN A 112 2.25 -1.77 -16.98
CA ASN A 112 2.41 -0.32 -17.10
C ASN A 112 1.31 0.55 -16.47
N ASP A 113 0.32 -0.02 -15.78
CA ASP A 113 -0.68 0.82 -15.12
C ASP A 113 -1.04 0.36 -13.70
N THR A 114 -0.98 1.32 -12.78
CA THR A 114 -1.56 1.18 -11.44
C THR A 114 -3.05 1.00 -11.62
N SER A 115 -3.51 -0.23 -11.48
CA SER A 115 -4.90 -0.55 -11.67
C SER A 115 -5.65 -0.53 -10.36
N VAL A 116 -6.40 0.55 -10.15
CA VAL A 116 -7.27 0.71 -8.99
C VAL A 116 -8.52 -0.15 -9.18
N ILE A 117 -8.51 -1.35 -8.59
CA ILE A 117 -9.75 -2.12 -8.43
C ILE A 117 -10.33 -1.82 -7.06
N SER A 118 -11.56 -1.30 -7.06
CA SER A 118 -12.38 -1.20 -5.86
C SER A 118 -13.36 -2.35 -5.81
N LYS A 119 -13.22 -3.19 -4.78
CA LYS A 119 -14.17 -4.27 -4.47
C LYS A 119 -14.44 -4.27 -2.98
N LYS A 120 -15.65 -4.69 -2.62
CA LYS A 120 -15.99 -5.01 -1.23
C LYS A 120 -15.45 -6.39 -0.89
N VAL A 121 -14.64 -6.46 0.16
CA VAL A 121 -14.07 -7.71 0.68
C VAL A 121 -14.34 -7.82 2.17
N MET A 122 -14.46 -9.06 2.64
CA MET A 122 -14.40 -9.35 4.06
C MET A 122 -12.94 -9.48 4.47
N TYR A 123 -12.53 -8.71 5.46
CA TYR A 123 -11.26 -8.94 6.15
C TYR A 123 -11.52 -9.53 7.54
N ARG A 124 -10.57 -10.30 8.05
CA ARG A 124 -10.58 -10.97 9.35
C ARG A 124 -9.56 -10.33 10.26
N ASP A 125 -9.98 -9.91 11.45
CA ASP A 125 -9.08 -9.40 12.48
C ASP A 125 -8.41 -10.52 13.31
N LYS A 126 -7.55 -10.16 14.26
CA LYS A 126 -6.87 -11.11 15.15
C LYS A 126 -7.81 -11.98 15.99
N ASN A 127 -8.98 -11.44 16.33
CA ASN A 127 -9.99 -12.15 17.12
C ASN A 127 -10.91 -12.99 16.24
N GLY A 128 -10.71 -12.98 14.92
CA GLY A 128 -11.54 -13.67 13.95
C GLY A 128 -12.83 -12.94 13.58
N ILE A 129 -12.98 -11.67 13.97
CA ILE A 129 -14.12 -10.84 13.59
C ILE A 129 -13.96 -10.42 12.13
N PHE A 130 -15.05 -10.52 11.37
CA PHE A 130 -15.09 -10.07 10.00
C PHE A 130 -15.65 -8.66 9.89
N ALA A 131 -15.06 -7.84 9.03
CA ALA A 131 -15.68 -6.59 8.63
C ALA A 131 -15.51 -6.32 7.14
N LEU A 132 -16.42 -5.50 6.61
CA LEU A 132 -16.41 -5.11 5.20
C LEU A 132 -15.42 -3.98 4.97
N ALA A 133 -14.55 -4.16 3.99
CA ALA A 133 -13.64 -3.13 3.52
C ALA A 133 -13.81 -2.92 2.01
N ALA A 134 -13.75 -1.66 1.58
CA ALA A 134 -13.38 -1.35 0.21
C ALA A 134 -11.86 -1.44 0.12
N HIS A 135 -11.32 -2.14 -0.87
CA HIS A 135 -9.89 -2.14 -1.10
C HIS A 135 -9.50 -1.37 -2.36
N GLN A 136 -8.29 -0.84 -2.40
CA GLN A 136 -7.66 -0.28 -3.58
C GLN A 136 -6.31 -0.98 -3.76
N ILE A 137 -6.10 -1.59 -4.92
CA ILE A 137 -4.90 -2.37 -5.22
C ILE A 137 -3.98 -1.51 -6.08
N THR A 138 -2.69 -1.50 -5.73
CA THR A 138 -1.62 -0.93 -6.52
C THR A 138 -0.61 -2.04 -6.79
N ILE A 139 -0.38 -2.33 -8.06
CA ILE A 139 0.64 -3.30 -8.49
C ILE A 139 1.97 -2.55 -8.57
N LEU A 140 2.98 -3.05 -7.87
CA LEU A 140 4.33 -2.51 -7.85
C LEU A 140 5.25 -3.50 -8.58
N GLU A 141 5.85 -3.05 -9.68
CA GLU A 141 6.84 -3.86 -10.37
C GLU A 141 8.22 -3.74 -9.72
N ASN A 142 8.85 -4.89 -9.50
CA ASN A 142 10.29 -5.00 -9.47
C ASN A 142 10.67 -6.05 -10.52
N SER A 143 11.83 -5.86 -11.15
CA SER A 143 12.49 -6.58 -12.26
C SER A 143 12.29 -8.10 -12.45
N ARG A 144 11.62 -8.83 -11.54
CA ARG A 144 11.33 -10.27 -11.63
C ARG A 144 9.96 -10.73 -11.11
N LEU A 145 9.34 -10.02 -10.16
CA LEU A 145 8.08 -10.45 -9.52
C LEU A 145 7.21 -9.24 -9.10
N PRO A 146 5.87 -9.34 -9.20
CA PRO A 146 4.97 -8.28 -8.75
C PRO A 146 4.85 -8.27 -7.23
N TYR A 147 4.72 -7.06 -6.69
CA TYR A 147 4.23 -6.82 -5.33
C TYR A 147 2.88 -6.12 -5.40
N PHE A 148 2.05 -6.32 -4.39
CA PHE A 148 0.73 -5.71 -4.31
C PHE A 148 0.64 -4.89 -3.04
N LEU A 149 0.45 -3.58 -3.20
CA LEU A 149 0.06 -2.70 -2.11
C LEU A 149 -1.46 -2.58 -2.13
N ILE A 150 -2.11 -3.06 -1.06
CA ILE A 150 -3.55 -2.92 -0.89
C ILE A 150 -3.83 -1.93 0.22
N GLN A 151 -4.65 -0.93 -0.09
CA GLN A 151 -5.23 -0.02 0.88
C GLN A 151 -6.65 -0.47 1.18
N PHE A 152 -6.93 -0.78 2.43
CA PHE A 152 -8.24 -1.15 2.93
C PHE A 152 -8.90 0.07 3.56
N GLN A 153 -10.20 0.25 3.31
CA GLN A 153 -11.06 1.23 3.96
C GLN A 153 -12.26 0.52 4.57
N LEU A 154 -12.33 0.48 5.89
CA LEU A 154 -13.41 -0.16 6.63
C LEU A 154 -14.73 0.60 6.50
N GLN A 155 -15.79 -0.16 6.30
CA GLN A 155 -17.16 0.33 6.43
C GLN A 155 -17.56 0.20 7.91
N HIS A 156 -18.27 1.18 8.47
CA HIS A 156 -18.55 1.28 9.91
C HIS A 156 -19.42 0.14 10.50
N ASN A 157 -19.87 -0.80 9.67
CA ASN A 157 -20.66 -1.94 10.12
C ASN A 157 -19.72 -3.12 10.42
N LYS A 158 -19.40 -3.32 11.70
CA LYS A 158 -18.97 -4.62 12.20
C LYS A 158 -20.22 -5.52 12.26
N PHE A 159 -20.11 -6.76 11.78
CA PHE A 159 -21.17 -7.77 11.89
C PHE A 159 -21.08 -8.50 13.22
#